data_AF-A0A497QQC6-F1
#
_entry.id   AF-A0A497QQC6-F1
#
_cell.length_a   1.000
_cell.length_b   1.000
_cell.length_c   1.000
_cell.angle_alpha   90.00
_cell.angle_beta   90.00
_cell.angle_gamma   90.00
#
_symmetry.space_group_name_H-M   'P 1'
#
loop_
_entity.id
_entity.type
_entity.pdbx_description
1 polymer ?
#
loop_
_entity_poly.entity_id
_entity_poly.type
_entity_poly.pdbx_seq_one_letter_code
_entity_poly.pdbx_strand_id
1 'polypeptide(L)'
;MGLLQEFMKINKVWPSRSLKLPYTSLTKLEMFELGYFAASEVPHRCFSIKLNPGNDHLKDVALLYNSSTKQFVSILTHEEGLVITLFESSEDNLANHLVELEAKIKKSMSQLVEKPTDLRDQIIKCILVERKLDEAMHLSLSNEVSRRVYFAIGETRERAALIPIFQNSKGADLVQLALHKWMDMALNLPQDSQFPPEKTKGLVKNFLQIKKWLIELISNQLAGISTLKQETTVE
;
A
#
# COMPACT_ATOMS: atom_id res chain seq x y z
N MET A 1 23.39 2.06 0.40
CA MET A 1 22.87 3.06 -0.56
C MET A 1 21.35 2.99 -0.48
N GLY A 2 20.66 4.11 -0.28
CA GLY A 2 19.21 4.09 -0.06
C GLY A 2 18.44 3.83 -1.37
N LEU A 3 17.25 3.21 -1.30
CA LEU A 3 16.44 2.90 -2.48
C LEU A 3 16.15 4.12 -3.35
N LEU A 4 15.99 5.30 -2.76
CA LEU A 4 15.75 6.53 -3.51
C LEU A 4 16.97 6.92 -4.37
N GLN A 5 18.19 6.73 -3.86
CA GLN A 5 19.43 7.00 -4.60
C GLN A 5 19.62 5.96 -5.72
N GLU A 6 19.25 4.71 -5.46
CA GLU A 6 19.26 3.65 -6.46
C GLU A 6 18.26 3.94 -7.58
N PHE A 7 17.03 4.32 -7.23
CA PHE A 7 16.00 4.72 -8.19
C PHE A 7 16.42 5.92 -9.05
N MET A 8 17.07 6.94 -8.48
CA MET A 8 17.59 8.09 -9.24
C MET A 8 18.66 7.72 -10.28
N LYS A 9 19.32 6.56 -10.15
CA LYS A 9 20.23 6.02 -11.15
C LYS A 9 19.47 5.17 -12.16
N ILE A 10 18.61 4.28 -11.66
CA ILE A 10 17.85 3.30 -12.45
C ILE A 10 16.87 3.98 -13.40
N ASN A 11 16.17 5.03 -12.97
CA ASN A 11 15.17 5.72 -13.78
C ASN A 11 15.72 6.35 -15.08
N LYS A 12 17.05 6.42 -15.24
CA LYS A 12 17.73 6.88 -16.45
C LYS A 12 18.29 5.75 -17.31
N VAL A 13 18.46 4.55 -16.75
CA VAL A 13 19.28 3.48 -17.34
C VAL A 13 18.46 2.23 -17.64
N TRP A 14 17.49 1.91 -16.79
CA TRP A 14 16.68 0.72 -16.99
C TRP A 14 15.59 0.96 -18.03
N PRO A 15 15.28 -0.07 -18.84
CA PRO A 15 14.06 -0.09 -19.63
C PRO A 15 12.84 0.23 -18.77
N SER A 16 11.97 1.08 -19.31
CA SER A 16 10.73 1.46 -18.65
C SER A 16 9.59 1.59 -19.65
N ARG A 17 8.38 1.27 -19.19
CA ARG A 17 7.16 1.50 -19.94
C ARG A 17 6.11 2.11 -19.03
N SER A 18 5.30 2.97 -19.61
CA SER A 18 4.25 3.68 -18.90
C SER A 18 2.87 3.32 -19.43
N LEU A 19 1.96 3.15 -18.49
CA LEU A 19 0.53 3.05 -18.65
C LEU A 19 -0.07 4.41 -18.31
N LYS A 20 -1.03 4.88 -19.10
CA LYS A 20 -1.84 6.06 -18.78
C LYS A 20 -3.30 5.67 -18.74
N LEU A 21 -3.92 5.90 -17.58
CA LEU A 21 -5.32 5.58 -17.33
C LEU A 21 -6.10 6.87 -17.12
N PRO A 22 -7.09 7.18 -17.98
CA PRO A 22 -7.88 8.39 -17.81
C PRO A 22 -8.69 8.33 -16.52
N TYR A 23 -8.92 9.50 -15.91
CA TYR A 23 -9.94 9.61 -14.86
C TYR A 23 -11.29 9.39 -15.50
N THR A 24 -11.96 8.30 -15.12
CA THR A 24 -13.32 8.00 -15.58
C THR A 24 -14.31 8.54 -14.55
N SER A 25 -15.00 7.64 -13.85
CA SER A 25 -15.98 7.94 -12.81
C SER A 25 -15.38 8.00 -11.39
N LEU A 26 -14.07 7.83 -11.28
CA LEU A 26 -13.34 7.86 -10.02
C LEU A 26 -12.60 9.19 -9.89
N THR A 27 -12.56 9.73 -8.68
CA THR A 27 -11.75 10.89 -8.35
C THR A 27 -10.26 10.58 -8.48
N LYS A 28 -9.43 11.62 -8.55
CA LYS A 28 -7.97 11.47 -8.65
C LYS A 28 -7.37 10.70 -7.47
N LEU A 29 -7.87 10.96 -6.26
CA LEU A 29 -7.45 10.24 -5.05
C LEU A 29 -7.84 8.76 -5.11
N GLU A 30 -9.09 8.46 -5.47
CA GLU A 30 -9.55 7.07 -5.61
C GLU A 30 -8.72 6.32 -6.65
N MET A 31 -8.43 6.97 -7.79
CA MET A 31 -7.58 6.40 -8.84
C MET A 31 -6.15 6.19 -8.36
N PHE A 32 -5.57 7.14 -7.60
CA PHE A 32 -4.24 7.00 -7.05
C PHE A 32 -4.14 5.82 -6.08
N GLU A 33 -5.06 5.72 -5.12
CA GLU A 33 -5.09 4.61 -4.15
C GLU A 33 -5.35 3.27 -4.88
N LEU A 34 -6.30 3.22 -5.81
CA LEU A 34 -6.56 1.99 -6.57
C LEU A 34 -5.37 1.55 -7.44
N GLY A 35 -4.67 2.51 -8.05
CA GLY A 35 -3.43 2.27 -8.77
C GLY A 35 -2.32 1.77 -7.85
N TYR A 36 -2.21 2.33 -6.65
CA TYR A 36 -1.32 1.84 -5.59
C TYR A 36 -1.62 0.38 -5.27
N PHE A 37 -2.86 0.07 -4.94
CA PHE A 37 -3.31 -1.29 -4.60
C PHE A 37 -3.01 -2.30 -5.72
N ALA A 38 -3.28 -1.92 -6.98
CA ALA A 38 -3.05 -2.81 -8.10
C ALA A 38 -1.56 -3.07 -8.35
N ALA A 39 -0.72 -2.04 -8.22
CA ALA A 39 0.73 -2.15 -8.37
C ALA A 39 1.44 -2.75 -7.15
N SER A 40 0.81 -2.71 -5.97
CA SER A 40 1.37 -3.19 -4.71
C SER A 40 1.06 -4.66 -4.49
N GLU A 41 2.07 -5.50 -4.68
CA GLU A 41 2.02 -6.90 -4.22
C GLU A 41 2.64 -7.05 -2.83
N VAL A 42 2.46 -8.21 -2.20
CA VAL A 42 3.06 -8.51 -0.88
C VAL A 42 4.56 -8.18 -0.78
N PRO A 43 5.44 -8.55 -1.75
CA PRO A 43 6.88 -8.22 -1.66
C PRO A 43 7.21 -6.75 -1.98
N HIS A 44 6.25 -5.95 -2.43
CA HIS A 44 6.47 -4.53 -2.66
C HIS A 44 6.55 -3.79 -1.33
N ARG A 45 7.39 -2.75 -1.30
CA ARG A 45 7.40 -1.71 -0.27
C ARG A 45 7.35 -0.34 -0.92
N CYS A 46 6.59 0.58 -0.34
CA CYS A 46 6.65 1.99 -0.71
C CYS A 46 7.83 2.65 -0.03
N PHE A 47 8.82 3.09 -0.81
CA PHE A 47 10.04 3.70 -0.29
C PHE A 47 10.07 5.22 -0.43
N SER A 48 9.10 5.78 -1.13
CA SER A 48 8.91 7.22 -1.25
C SER A 48 7.47 7.51 -1.61
N ILE A 49 6.87 8.44 -0.88
CA ILE A 49 5.55 8.97 -1.18
C ILE A 49 5.56 10.48 -0.99
N LYS A 50 4.96 11.20 -1.92
CA LYS A 50 4.73 12.64 -1.82
C LYS A 50 3.32 12.90 -2.28
N LEU A 51 2.49 13.39 -1.37
CA LEU A 51 1.12 13.79 -1.65
C LEU A 51 1.09 15.32 -1.64
N ASN A 52 0.49 15.90 -2.66
CA ASN A 52 0.29 17.33 -2.73
C ASN A 52 -0.85 17.74 -1.79
N PRO A 53 -0.64 18.77 -0.95
CA PRO A 53 -1.65 19.22 -0.02
C PRO A 53 -2.80 19.88 -0.79
N GLY A 54 -4.04 19.51 -0.45
CA GLY A 54 -5.26 20.06 -1.04
C GLY A 54 -6.17 18.97 -1.61
N ASN A 55 -7.24 19.40 -2.27
CA ASN A 55 -8.26 18.50 -2.82
C ASN A 55 -8.01 18.12 -4.29
N ASP A 56 -7.01 18.73 -4.94
CA ASP A 56 -6.76 18.51 -6.36
C ASP A 56 -5.96 17.23 -6.63
N HIS A 57 -5.22 16.72 -5.64
CA HIS A 57 -4.38 15.51 -5.69
C HIS A 57 -3.47 15.43 -6.92
N LEU A 58 -3.18 16.56 -7.56
CA LEU A 58 -2.37 16.59 -8.76
C LEU A 58 -0.92 16.35 -8.36
N LYS A 59 -0.17 15.57 -9.13
CA LYS A 59 1.25 15.24 -8.89
C LYS A 59 1.51 14.46 -7.59
N ASP A 60 0.48 13.84 -7.00
CA ASP A 60 0.67 12.78 -6.01
C ASP A 60 1.54 11.69 -6.63
N VAL A 61 2.59 11.28 -5.91
CA VAL A 61 3.55 10.29 -6.39
C VAL A 61 3.87 9.25 -5.31
N ALA A 62 3.85 7.98 -5.73
CA ALA A 62 4.36 6.86 -4.95
C ALA A 62 5.41 6.09 -5.74
N LEU A 63 6.50 5.70 -5.06
CA LEU A 63 7.53 4.83 -5.61
C LEU A 63 7.56 3.52 -4.82
N LEU A 64 7.39 2.42 -5.55
CA LEU A 64 7.36 1.07 -5.01
C LEU A 64 8.60 0.30 -5.48
N TYR A 65 9.07 -0.60 -4.64
CA TYR A 65 10.13 -1.54 -4.98
C TYR A 65 9.73 -2.94 -4.60
N ASN A 66 9.79 -3.87 -5.56
CA ASN A 66 9.55 -5.29 -5.35
C ASN A 66 10.86 -5.97 -4.91
N SER A 67 10.92 -6.48 -3.68
CA SER A 67 12.14 -7.13 -3.20
C SER A 67 12.46 -8.45 -3.89
N SER A 68 11.45 -9.12 -4.46
CA SER A 68 11.57 -10.44 -5.09
C SER A 68 12.03 -10.31 -6.55
N THR A 69 11.37 -9.45 -7.34
CA THR A 69 11.67 -9.26 -8.77
C THR A 69 12.70 -8.15 -9.03
N LYS A 70 13.05 -7.36 -8.01
CA LYS A 70 13.92 -6.18 -8.13
C LYS A 70 13.36 -5.06 -9.02
N GLN A 71 12.07 -5.12 -9.31
CA GLN A 71 11.34 -4.13 -10.12
C GLN A 71 11.04 -2.86 -9.31
N PHE A 72 11.01 -1.72 -10.01
CA PHE A 72 10.51 -0.46 -9.46
C PHE A 72 9.23 -0.05 -10.17
N VAL A 73 8.32 0.57 -9.42
CA VAL A 73 7.08 1.13 -9.96
C VAL A 73 6.95 2.57 -9.51
N SER A 74 6.62 3.46 -10.43
CA SER A 74 6.24 4.85 -10.15
C SER A 74 4.76 5.02 -10.46
N ILE A 75 4.02 5.62 -9.53
CA ILE A 75 2.61 5.95 -9.67
C ILE A 75 2.50 7.46 -9.56
N LEU A 76 1.94 8.11 -10.56
CA LEU A 76 1.86 9.57 -10.66
C LEU A 76 0.47 10.01 -11.09
N THR A 77 -0.15 10.87 -10.30
CA THR A 77 -1.40 11.53 -10.66
C THR A 77 -1.11 12.71 -11.59
N HIS A 78 -1.45 12.59 -12.88
CA HIS A 78 -1.26 13.63 -13.90
C HIS A 78 -2.59 14.34 -14.21
N GLU A 79 -2.60 15.47 -14.92
CA GLU A 79 -3.85 16.20 -15.25
C GLU A 79 -4.84 15.34 -16.04
N GLU A 80 -4.33 14.60 -17.01
CA GLU A 80 -5.11 13.79 -17.96
C GLU A 80 -5.35 12.33 -17.51
N GLY A 81 -4.85 11.93 -16.33
CA GLY A 81 -5.03 10.57 -15.83
C GLY A 81 -3.94 10.11 -14.87
N LEU A 82 -4.10 8.90 -14.34
CA LEU A 82 -3.09 8.22 -13.56
C LEU A 82 -2.03 7.64 -14.52
N VAL A 83 -0.76 7.95 -14.26
CA VAL A 83 0.38 7.41 -14.98
C VAL A 83 1.09 6.41 -14.08
N ILE A 84 1.27 5.18 -14.56
CA ILE A 84 2.05 4.16 -13.85
C ILE A 84 3.20 3.72 -14.74
N THR A 85 4.42 3.82 -14.24
CA THR A 85 5.64 3.47 -14.95
C THR A 85 6.31 2.30 -14.25
N LEU A 86 6.55 1.22 -14.99
CA LEU A 86 7.30 0.04 -14.55
C LEU A 86 8.75 0.15 -15.03
N PHE A 87 9.70 -0.19 -14.17
CA PHE A 87 11.13 -0.23 -14.47
C PHE A 87 11.68 -1.61 -14.13
N GLU A 88 12.31 -2.26 -15.10
CA GLU A 88 12.89 -3.60 -14.97
C GLU A 88 14.29 -3.65 -15.59
N SER A 89 15.14 -4.55 -15.10
CA SER A 89 16.49 -4.73 -15.63
C SER A 89 16.53 -5.45 -16.97
N SER A 90 15.49 -6.20 -17.34
CA SER A 90 15.34 -6.88 -18.63
C SER A 90 14.06 -6.41 -19.33
N GLU A 91 14.13 -6.20 -20.64
CA GLU A 91 12.97 -5.85 -21.46
C GLU A 91 12.00 -7.01 -21.67
N ASP A 92 12.48 -8.26 -21.54
CA ASP A 92 11.76 -9.45 -21.99
C ASP A 92 10.40 -9.63 -21.30
N ASN A 93 10.29 -9.23 -20.03
CA ASN A 93 9.07 -9.40 -19.23
C ASN A 93 8.29 -8.09 -19.03
N LEU A 94 8.90 -6.95 -19.33
CA LEU A 94 8.33 -5.63 -19.04
C LEU A 94 6.97 -5.41 -19.73
N ALA A 95 6.82 -5.88 -20.97
CA ALA A 95 5.57 -5.77 -21.71
C ALA A 95 4.45 -6.63 -21.09
N ASN A 96 4.77 -7.86 -20.70
CA ASN A 96 3.79 -8.79 -20.12
C ASN A 96 3.33 -8.31 -18.75
N HIS A 97 4.26 -7.90 -17.87
CA HIS A 97 3.91 -7.36 -16.55
C HIS A 97 3.07 -6.06 -16.66
N LEU A 98 3.34 -5.21 -17.66
CA LEU A 98 2.54 -4.01 -17.90
C LEU A 98 1.10 -4.37 -18.33
N VAL A 99 0.92 -5.37 -19.19
CA VAL A 99 -0.40 -5.85 -19.62
C VAL A 99 -1.18 -6.45 -18.45
N GLU A 100 -0.52 -7.25 -17.61
CA GLU A 100 -1.12 -7.83 -16.40
C GLU A 100 -1.54 -6.74 -15.41
N LEU A 101 -0.69 -5.73 -15.20
CA LEU A 101 -1.00 -4.60 -14.33
C LEU A 101 -2.18 -3.78 -14.86
N GLU A 102 -2.19 -3.48 -16.16
CA GLU A 102 -3.29 -2.75 -16.79
C GLU A 102 -4.62 -3.52 -16.65
N ALA A 103 -4.61 -4.83 -16.87
CA ALA A 103 -5.78 -5.69 -16.68
C ALA A 103 -6.26 -5.69 -15.22
N LYS A 104 -5.33 -5.80 -14.26
CA LYS A 104 -5.63 -5.75 -12.82
C LYS A 104 -6.26 -4.43 -12.41
N ILE A 105 -5.75 -3.31 -12.90
CA ILE A 105 -6.29 -1.98 -12.60
C ILE A 105 -7.68 -1.82 -13.22
N LYS A 106 -7.85 -2.12 -14.51
CA LYS A 106 -9.16 -2.01 -15.18
C LYS A 106 -10.22 -2.85 -14.49
N LYS A 107 -9.87 -4.08 -14.08
CA LYS A 107 -10.76 -4.96 -13.31
C LYS A 107 -11.11 -4.34 -11.95
N SER A 108 -10.11 -3.85 -11.21
CA SER A 108 -10.35 -3.24 -9.90
C SER A 108 -11.19 -1.97 -10.01
N MET A 109 -11.01 -1.18 -11.09
CA MET A 109 -11.79 0.01 -11.39
C MET A 109 -13.25 -0.33 -11.63
N SER A 110 -13.55 -1.30 -12.52
CA SER A 110 -14.93 -1.69 -12.80
C SER A 110 -15.62 -2.21 -11.54
N GLN A 111 -14.93 -3.06 -10.77
CA GLN A 111 -15.45 -3.61 -9.51
C GLN A 111 -15.72 -2.53 -8.46
N LEU A 112 -14.86 -1.51 -8.36
CA LEU A 112 -15.02 -0.43 -7.39
C LEU A 112 -16.18 0.51 -7.75
N VAL A 113 -16.33 0.84 -9.04
CA VAL A 113 -17.40 1.73 -9.53
C VAL A 113 -18.79 1.13 -9.31
N GLU A 114 -18.91 -0.19 -9.39
CA GLU A 114 -20.14 -0.92 -9.10
C GLU A 114 -20.52 -0.93 -7.61
N LYS A 115 -19.60 -0.54 -6.69
CA LYS A 115 -19.90 -0.52 -5.26
C LYS A 115 -20.70 0.72 -4.86
N PRO A 116 -21.61 0.58 -3.86
CA PRO A 116 -22.22 1.72 -3.18
C PRO A 116 -21.14 2.67 -2.64
N THR A 117 -21.43 3.97 -2.61
CA THR A 117 -20.48 5.02 -2.21
C THR A 117 -19.85 4.78 -0.84
N ASP A 118 -20.62 4.32 0.15
CA ASP A 118 -20.12 4.03 1.49
C ASP A 118 -19.10 2.86 1.47
N LEU A 119 -19.46 1.74 0.83
CA LEU A 119 -18.54 0.61 0.70
C LEU A 119 -17.28 0.97 -0.10
N ARG A 120 -17.44 1.80 -1.14
CA ARG A 120 -16.32 2.33 -1.93
C ARG A 120 -15.35 3.12 -1.07
N ASP A 121 -15.85 4.07 -0.28
CA ASP A 121 -15.04 4.86 0.65
C ASP A 121 -14.32 3.97 1.67
N GLN A 122 -15.00 2.96 2.21
CA GLN A 122 -14.38 1.99 3.11
C GLN A 122 -13.27 1.16 2.44
N ILE A 123 -13.45 0.73 1.18
CA ILE A 123 -12.41 0.02 0.41
C ILE A 123 -11.20 0.92 0.18
N ILE A 124 -11.40 2.17 -0.22
CA ILE A 124 -10.31 3.13 -0.43
C ILE A 124 -9.56 3.40 0.88
N LYS A 125 -10.27 3.53 2.00
CA LYS A 125 -9.65 3.65 3.33
C LYS A 125 -8.84 2.41 3.71
N CYS A 126 -9.27 1.20 3.34
CA CYS A 126 -8.47 -0.01 3.53
C CYS A 126 -7.17 0.00 2.70
N ILE A 127 -7.22 0.49 1.46
CA ILE A 127 -6.02 0.65 0.63
C ILE A 127 -5.06 1.67 1.26
N LEU A 128 -5.59 2.77 1.80
CA LEU A 128 -4.78 3.74 2.54
C LEU A 128 -4.07 3.10 3.75
N VAL A 129 -4.74 2.19 4.47
CA VAL A 129 -4.11 1.43 5.57
C VAL A 129 -2.95 0.57 5.05
N GLU A 130 -3.12 -0.11 3.90
CA GLU A 130 -2.03 -0.88 3.26
C GLU A 130 -0.82 0.02 2.94
N ARG A 131 -1.07 1.18 2.35
CA ARG A 131 -0.02 2.15 2.03
C ARG A 131 0.72 2.67 3.27
N LYS A 132 0.00 2.90 4.36
CA LYS A 132 0.58 3.32 5.65
C LYS A 132 1.38 2.21 6.33
N LEU A 133 0.94 0.96 6.18
CA LEU A 133 1.68 -0.20 6.62
C LEU A 133 3.02 -0.33 5.88
N ASP A 134 3.03 -0.10 4.56
CA ASP A 134 4.25 -0.07 3.75
C ASP A 134 5.21 1.05 4.17
N GLU A 135 4.68 2.25 4.46
CA GLU A 135 5.46 3.37 4.99
C GLU A 135 6.15 3.00 6.32
N ALA A 136 5.42 2.40 7.26
CA ALA A 136 5.97 1.94 8.53
C ALA A 136 7.06 0.87 8.37
N MET A 137 6.84 -0.11 7.46
CA MET A 137 7.88 -1.09 7.11
C MET A 137 9.12 -0.41 6.55
N HIS A 138 8.95 0.54 5.63
CA HIS A 138 10.06 1.23 5.01
C HIS A 138 10.89 2.03 6.02
N LEU A 139 10.25 2.77 6.92
CA LEU A 139 10.94 3.53 7.97
C LEU A 139 11.81 2.61 8.85
N SER A 140 11.27 1.43 9.23
CA SER A 140 12.02 0.44 10.01
C SER A 140 13.24 -0.15 9.27
N LEU A 141 13.17 -0.22 7.93
CA LEU A 141 14.24 -0.74 7.06
C LEU A 141 15.29 0.32 6.70
N SER A 142 14.94 1.59 6.81
CA SER A 142 15.79 2.74 6.48
C SER A 142 16.58 3.28 7.68
N ASN A 143 16.59 2.55 8.80
CA ASN A 143 17.24 2.94 10.07
C ASN A 143 16.82 4.34 10.55
N GLU A 144 15.54 4.67 10.37
CA GLU A 144 14.96 5.90 10.87
C GLU A 144 14.83 5.90 12.39
N VAL A 145 14.64 7.07 12.99
CA VAL A 145 14.47 7.20 14.44
C VAL A 145 13.20 6.48 14.92
N SER A 146 13.28 5.86 16.10
CA SER A 146 12.20 5.05 16.68
C SER A 146 10.88 5.81 16.76
N ARG A 147 10.93 7.11 17.04
CA ARG A 147 9.77 8.00 17.03
C ARG A 147 9.01 7.97 15.71
N ARG A 148 9.69 8.02 14.56
CA ARG A 148 9.03 8.02 13.24
C ARG A 148 8.37 6.68 12.96
N VAL A 149 9.01 5.58 13.33
CA VAL A 149 8.43 4.22 13.20
C VAL A 149 7.20 4.10 14.09
N TYR A 150 7.27 4.53 15.36
CA TYR A 150 6.14 4.55 16.29
C TYR A 150 4.92 5.30 15.71
N PHE A 151 5.12 6.53 15.22
CA PHE A 151 4.01 7.32 14.66
C PHE A 151 3.40 6.68 13.41
N ALA A 152 4.21 6.09 12.52
CA ALA A 152 3.70 5.42 11.33
C ALA A 152 2.86 4.17 11.67
N ILE A 153 3.27 3.40 12.68
CA ILE A 153 2.47 2.26 13.18
C ILE A 153 1.17 2.77 13.83
N GLY A 154 1.26 3.83 14.64
CA GLY A 154 0.11 4.46 15.28
C GLY A 154 -0.93 4.93 14.27
N GLU A 155 -0.51 5.63 13.21
CA GLU A 155 -1.38 6.08 12.14
C GLU A 155 -2.05 4.91 11.41
N THR A 156 -1.30 3.83 11.14
CA THR A 156 -1.85 2.61 10.52
C THR A 156 -2.95 2.00 11.39
N ARG A 157 -2.68 1.85 12.69
CA ARG A 157 -3.63 1.28 13.67
C ARG A 157 -4.90 2.13 13.79
N GLU A 158 -4.74 3.44 13.97
CA GLU A 158 -5.86 4.36 14.17
C GLU A 158 -6.77 4.38 12.94
N ARG A 159 -6.21 4.49 11.74
CA ARG A 159 -7.00 4.45 10.49
C ARG A 159 -7.74 3.13 10.34
N ALA A 160 -7.07 2.01 10.60
CA ALA A 160 -7.69 0.68 10.52
C ALA A 160 -8.84 0.49 11.52
N ALA A 161 -8.75 1.09 12.71
CA ALA A 161 -9.79 1.03 13.75
C ALA A 161 -11.10 1.70 13.32
N LEU A 162 -11.05 2.67 12.41
CA LEU A 162 -12.19 3.48 11.99
C LEU A 162 -12.96 2.91 10.79
N ILE A 163 -12.55 1.77 10.23
CA ILE A 163 -13.11 1.24 8.98
C ILE A 163 -14.02 0.02 9.29
N PRO A 164 -15.34 0.11 9.08
CA PRO A 164 -16.26 -0.98 9.42
C PRO A 164 -15.96 -2.31 8.71
N ILE A 165 -15.73 -2.32 7.38
CA ILE A 165 -15.35 -3.57 6.69
C ILE A 165 -14.06 -4.19 7.22
N PHE A 166 -13.13 -3.38 7.73
CA PHE A 166 -11.92 -3.89 8.36
C PHE A 166 -12.28 -4.56 9.68
N GLN A 167 -12.96 -3.85 10.59
CA GLN A 167 -13.26 -4.33 11.95
C GLN A 167 -14.14 -5.59 11.96
N ASN A 168 -15.08 -5.66 11.03
CA ASN A 168 -16.03 -6.77 10.95
C ASN A 168 -15.48 -7.98 10.20
N SER A 169 -14.27 -7.90 9.65
CA SER A 169 -13.68 -8.99 8.88
C SER A 169 -12.99 -10.03 9.76
N LYS A 170 -13.01 -11.28 9.30
CA LYS A 170 -12.29 -12.38 9.96
C LYS A 170 -10.80 -12.07 10.05
N GLY A 171 -10.24 -12.15 11.26
CA GLY A 171 -8.82 -11.90 11.53
C GLY A 171 -8.48 -10.45 11.89
N ALA A 172 -9.44 -9.52 11.84
CA ALA A 172 -9.22 -8.12 12.19
C ALA A 172 -8.66 -7.93 13.61
N ASP A 173 -9.13 -8.72 14.58
CA ASP A 173 -8.67 -8.65 15.98
C ASP A 173 -7.19 -9.02 16.12
N LEU A 174 -6.73 -10.00 15.34
CA LEU A 174 -5.32 -10.40 15.32
C LEU A 174 -4.44 -9.32 14.70
N VAL A 175 -4.93 -8.67 13.64
CA VAL A 175 -4.22 -7.56 13.00
C VAL A 175 -4.14 -6.36 13.94
N GLN A 176 -5.24 -5.97 14.58
CA GLN A 176 -5.28 -4.88 15.56
C GLN A 176 -4.36 -5.16 16.75
N LEU A 177 -4.37 -6.38 17.27
CA LEU A 177 -3.47 -6.81 18.34
C LEU A 177 -2.01 -6.74 17.91
N ALA A 178 -1.68 -7.19 16.70
CA ALA A 178 -0.32 -7.13 16.16
C ALA A 178 0.16 -5.68 16.01
N LEU A 179 -0.66 -4.79 15.44
CA LEU A 179 -0.36 -3.37 15.31
C LEU A 179 -0.15 -2.72 16.68
N HIS A 180 -1.02 -3.02 17.65
CA HIS A 180 -0.89 -2.52 19.01
C HIS A 180 0.41 -2.97 19.68
N LYS A 181 0.75 -4.27 19.60
CA LYS A 181 2.01 -4.79 20.18
C LYS A 181 3.25 -4.13 19.58
N TRP A 182 3.27 -3.90 18.26
CA TRP A 182 4.39 -3.22 17.61
C TRP A 182 4.46 -1.74 17.95
N MET A 183 3.30 -1.07 18.08
CA MET A 183 3.22 0.32 18.54
C MET A 183 3.76 0.46 19.97
N ASP A 184 3.30 -0.36 20.90
CA ASP A 184 3.76 -0.33 22.30
C ASP A 184 5.26 -0.63 22.42
N MET A 185 5.76 -1.59 21.63
CA MET A 185 7.19 -1.87 21.59
C MET A 185 7.96 -0.66 21.08
N ALA A 186 7.54 -0.04 19.97
CA ALA A 186 8.20 1.13 19.40
C ALA A 186 8.16 2.36 20.33
N LEU A 187 7.08 2.51 21.12
CA LEU A 187 6.94 3.56 22.14
C LEU A 187 7.96 3.40 23.29
N ASN A 188 8.26 2.16 23.68
CA ASN A 188 9.18 1.86 24.78
C ASN A 188 10.67 1.94 24.39
N LEU A 189 10.97 2.16 23.10
CA LEU A 189 12.34 2.38 22.64
C LEU A 189 12.80 3.82 22.93
N PRO A 190 14.12 4.08 23.00
CA PRO A 190 14.65 5.44 23.01
C PRO A 190 14.25 6.18 21.71
N GLN A 191 13.40 7.21 21.85
CA GLN A 191 12.68 7.82 20.72
C GLN A 191 13.58 8.53 19.70
N ASP A 192 14.69 9.11 20.18
CA ASP A 192 15.68 9.82 19.35
C ASP A 192 16.79 8.90 18.82
N SER A 193 16.77 7.62 19.20
CA SER A 193 17.69 6.61 18.65
C SER A 193 17.09 5.93 17.43
N GLN A 194 17.97 5.44 16.56
CA GLN A 194 17.57 4.62 15.40
C GLN A 194 16.77 3.40 15.85
N PHE A 195 15.79 3.02 15.03
CA PHE A 195 15.00 1.82 15.29
C PHE A 195 15.93 0.58 15.26
N PRO A 196 15.87 -0.31 16.27
CA PRO A 196 16.85 -1.38 16.41
C PRO A 196 16.80 -2.40 15.27
N PRO A 197 17.91 -2.66 14.56
CA PRO A 197 17.96 -3.59 13.44
C PRO A 197 17.49 -5.01 13.78
N GLU A 198 17.72 -5.47 15.02
CA GLU A 198 17.30 -6.79 15.50
C GLU A 198 15.76 -6.91 15.59
N LYS A 199 15.04 -5.80 15.73
CA LYS A 199 13.57 -5.76 15.76
C LYS A 199 12.98 -5.63 14.36
N THR A 200 13.69 -5.00 13.42
CA THR A 200 13.23 -4.76 12.04
C THR A 200 12.76 -6.03 11.34
N LYS A 201 13.51 -7.14 11.46
CA LYS A 201 13.13 -8.41 10.81
C LYS A 201 11.77 -8.94 11.31
N GLY A 202 11.52 -8.82 12.61
CA GLY A 202 10.25 -9.24 13.23
C GLY A 202 9.09 -8.37 12.76
N LEU A 203 9.29 -7.05 12.75
CA LEU A 203 8.29 -6.08 12.33
C LEU A 203 7.88 -6.32 10.88
N VAL A 204 8.86 -6.35 9.98
CA VAL A 204 8.63 -6.56 8.54
C VAL A 204 7.92 -7.88 8.29
N LYS A 205 8.29 -8.97 8.98
CA LYS A 205 7.59 -10.26 8.84
C LYS A 205 6.11 -10.16 9.22
N ASN A 206 5.77 -9.52 10.35
CA ASN A 206 4.37 -9.37 10.74
C ASN A 206 3.63 -8.42 9.82
N PHE A 207 4.26 -7.34 9.37
CA PHE A 207 3.60 -6.35 8.51
C PHE A 207 3.37 -6.93 7.10
N LEU A 208 4.25 -7.78 6.58
CA LEU A 208 3.98 -8.53 5.35
C LEU A 208 2.78 -9.49 5.48
N GLN A 209 2.58 -10.09 6.66
CA GLN A 209 1.39 -10.92 6.93
C GLN A 209 0.12 -10.09 6.97
N ILE A 210 0.16 -8.93 7.63
CA ILE A 210 -0.96 -7.97 7.66
C ILE A 210 -1.26 -7.45 6.25
N LYS A 211 -0.23 -7.12 5.46
CA LYS A 211 -0.36 -6.69 4.07
C LYS A 211 -1.05 -7.76 3.23
N LYS A 212 -0.62 -9.02 3.34
CA LYS A 212 -1.26 -10.14 2.64
C LYS A 212 -2.75 -10.23 2.99
N TRP A 213 -3.08 -10.15 4.28
CA TRP A 213 -4.47 -10.18 4.75
C TRP A 213 -5.29 -8.97 4.24
N LEU A 214 -4.70 -7.77 4.24
CA LEU A 214 -5.33 -6.56 3.70
C LEU A 214 -5.61 -6.68 2.20
N ILE A 215 -4.64 -7.17 1.43
CA ILE A 215 -4.81 -7.37 -0.02
C ILE A 215 -5.93 -8.36 -0.31
N GLU A 216 -6.02 -9.44 0.47
CA GLU A 216 -7.08 -10.43 0.37
C GLU A 216 -8.45 -9.83 0.74
N LEU A 217 -8.53 -9.06 1.84
CA LEU A 217 -9.74 -8.35 2.26
C LEU A 217 -10.24 -7.41 1.14
N ILE A 218 -9.36 -6.53 0.63
CA ILE A 218 -9.70 -5.57 -0.41
C ILE A 218 -10.15 -6.29 -1.69
N SER A 219 -9.42 -7.33 -2.10
CA SER A 219 -9.76 -8.13 -3.29
C SER A 219 -11.12 -8.82 -3.16
N ASN A 220 -11.42 -9.40 -1.99
CA ASN A 220 -12.70 -10.04 -1.72
C ASN A 220 -13.85 -9.02 -1.73
N GLN A 221 -13.65 -7.85 -1.12
CA GLN A 221 -14.65 -6.78 -1.10
C GLN A 221 -14.92 -6.23 -2.51
N LEU A 222 -13.89 -6.02 -3.32
CA LEU A 222 -14.02 -5.67 -4.75
C LEU A 222 -14.81 -6.76 -5.51
N ALA A 223 -14.51 -8.03 -5.27
CA ALA A 223 -15.21 -9.16 -5.89
C ALA A 223 -16.64 -9.40 -5.35
N GLY A 224 -17.06 -8.73 -4.27
CA GLY A 224 -18.37 -8.96 -3.63
C GLY A 224 -18.43 -10.25 -2.80
N ILE A 225 -17.28 -10.78 -2.39
CA ILE A 225 -17.17 -11.97 -1.54
C ILE A 225 -17.27 -11.55 -0.08
N SER A 226 -18.11 -12.23 0.70
CA SER A 226 -18.27 -11.94 2.14
C SER A 226 -16.98 -12.24 2.92
N THR A 227 -16.57 -11.30 3.76
CA THR A 227 -15.39 -11.43 4.65
C THR A 227 -15.75 -11.39 6.13
N LEU A 228 -17.04 -11.36 6.45
CA LEU A 228 -17.56 -11.13 7.80
C LEU A 228 -17.16 -12.26 8.76
N LYS A 229 -16.96 -11.89 10.04
CA LYS A 229 -16.92 -12.85 11.14
C LYS A 229 -18.25 -13.61 11.14
N GLN A 230 -18.22 -14.94 11.19
CA GLN A 230 -19.45 -15.70 11.45
C GLN A 230 -19.98 -15.29 12.83
N GLU A 231 -21.26 -14.92 12.91
CA GLU A 231 -21.92 -14.77 14.21
C GLU A 231 -21.80 -16.11 14.92
N THR A 232 -21.07 -16.12 16.02
CA THR A 232 -21.11 -17.26 16.93
C THR A 232 -22.46 -17.16 17.62
N THR A 233 -23.48 -17.84 17.11
CA THR A 233 -24.69 -18.10 17.88
C THR A 233 -24.25 -18.89 19.10
N VAL A 234 -24.17 -18.19 20.22
CA VAL A 234 -24.04 -18.82 21.54
C VAL A 234 -25.42 -19.43 21.81
N GLU A 235 -25.54 -20.74 21.58
CA GLU A 235 -26.61 -21.54 22.18
C GLU A 235 -26.36 -21.74 23.67
#